data_AF-F6ESB4-F1
#
_entry.id   AF-F6ESB4-F1
#
_cell.length_a   1.000
_cell.length_b   1.000
_cell.length_c   1.000
_cell.angle_alpha   90.00
_cell.angle_beta   90.00
_cell.angle_gamma   90.00
#
_symmetry.space_group_name_H-M   'P 1'
#
loop_
_entity.id
_entity.type
_entity.pdbx_description
1 polymer ?
#
loop_
_entity_poly.entity_id
_entity_poly.type
_entity_poly.pdbx_seq_one_letter_code
_entity_poly.pdbx_strand_id
1 'polypeptide(L)' 'MVDEDKRRAILARRAEGQSLREIARGVGVSLAVVHGEVKAAEQTMTELP' A
#
# COMPACT_ATOMS: atom_id res chain seq x y z
N MET A 1 -1.87 -11.17 -8.87
CA MET A 1 -0.67 -10.96 -8.05
C MET A 1 -0.21 -9.53 -8.23
N VAL A 2 0.16 -8.85 -7.15
CA VAL A 2 0.77 -7.52 -7.17
C VAL A 2 2.28 -7.75 -7.20
N ASP A 3 2.98 -7.14 -8.15
CA ASP A 3 4.44 -7.21 -8.21
C ASP A 3 5.05 -6.53 -6.97
N GLU A 4 6.16 -7.06 -6.46
CA GLU A 4 6.84 -6.51 -5.27
C GLU A 4 7.20 -5.03 -5.44
N ASP A 5 7.52 -4.60 -6.67
CA ASP A 5 7.79 -3.19 -6.98
C ASP A 5 6.57 -2.29 -6.75
N LYS A 6 5.37 -2.77 -7.13
CA LYS A 6 4.12 -2.02 -6.91
C LYS A 6 3.78 -1.98 -5.43
N ARG A 7 3.98 -3.09 -4.71
CA ARG A 7 3.78 -3.15 -3.27
C ARG A 7 4.69 -2.16 -2.55
N ARG A 8 5.97 -2.13 -2.91
CA ARG A 8 6.95 -1.18 -2.36
C ARG A 8 6.56 0.28 -2.65
N ALA A 9 6.12 0.58 -3.87
CA ALA A 9 5.67 1.91 -4.25
C ALA A 9 4.42 2.36 -3.46
N ILE A 10 3.47 1.44 -3.22
CA ILE A 10 2.27 1.72 -2.42
C ILE A 10 2.66 2.09 -0.98
N LEU A 11 3.51 1.28 -0.35
CA LEU A 11 3.89 1.47 1.06
C LEU A 11 4.75 2.72 1.25
N ALA A 12 5.70 2.98 0.33
CA ALA A 12 6.52 4.19 0.38
C ALA A 12 5.66 5.47 0.31
N ARG A 13 4.72 5.54 -0.63
CA ARG A 13 3.82 6.70 -0.76
C ARG A 13 2.84 6.82 0.41
N ARG A 14 2.41 5.71 1.01
CA ARG A 14 1.60 5.75 2.23
C ARG A 14 2.41 6.29 3.42
N ALA A 15 3.69 5.95 3.52
CA ALA A 15 4.59 6.50 4.54
C ALA A 15 4.84 8.00 4.35
N GLU A 16 4.80 8.50 3.11
CA GLU A 16 4.81 9.94 2.79
C GLU A 16 3.48 10.67 3.12
N GLY A 17 2.45 9.95 3.56
CA GLY A 17 1.16 10.53 3.93
C GLY A 17 0.20 10.76 2.76
N GLN A 18 0.49 10.24 1.56
CA GLN A 18 -0.41 10.35 0.41
C GLN A 18 -1.72 9.58 0.67
N SER A 19 -2.84 10.08 0.12
CA SER A 19 -4.12 9.37 0.21
C SER A 19 -4.11 8.11 -0.65
N LEU A 20 -4.89 7.09 -0.25
CA LEU A 20 -4.97 5.83 -0.99
C LEU A 20 -5.38 6.01 -2.46
N ARG A 21 -6.20 7.03 -2.77
CA ARG A 21 -6.61 7.36 -4.15
C ARG A 21 -5.49 7.99 -4.97
N GLU A 22 -4.62 8.78 -4.36
CA GLU A 22 -3.44 9.34 -5.03
C GLU A 22 -2.41 8.25 -5.32
N ILE A 23 -2.21 7.35 -4.35
CA ILE A 23 -1.34 6.18 -4.50
C ILE A 23 -1.84 5.29 -5.65
N ALA A 24 -3.12 4.95 -5.66
CA ALA A 24 -3.73 4.12 -6.70
C ALA A 24 -3.48 4.71 -8.11
N ARG A 25 -3.73 6.01 -8.28
CA ARG A 25 -3.50 6.71 -9.55
C ARG A 25 -2.02 6.79 -9.91
N GLY A 26 -1.14 7.06 -8.95
CA GLY A 26 0.29 7.23 -9.18
C GLY A 26 1.05 5.92 -9.43
N VAL A 27 0.54 4.79 -8.93
CA VAL A 27 1.11 3.45 -9.15
C VAL A 27 0.43 2.72 -10.33
N GLY A 28 -0.78 3.15 -10.72
CA GLY A 28 -1.54 2.52 -11.82
C GLY A 28 -2.27 1.25 -11.39
N VAL A 29 -2.76 1.20 -10.15
CA VAL A 29 -3.50 0.05 -9.60
C VAL A 29 -4.86 0.47 -9.05
N SER A 30 -5.75 -0.50 -8.83
CA SER A 30 -7.06 -0.25 -8.25
C SER A 30 -6.96 0.13 -6.77
N LEU A 31 -7.89 0.95 -6.30
CA LEU A 31 -7.98 1.35 -4.88
C LEU A 31 -8.09 0.15 -3.94
N ALA A 32 -8.80 -0.92 -4.34
CA ALA A 32 -8.93 -2.15 -3.56
C ALA A 32 -7.58 -2.83 -3.30
N VAL A 33 -6.67 -2.81 -4.30
CA VAL A 33 -5.32 -3.36 -4.17
C VAL A 33 -4.52 -2.55 -3.14
N VAL A 34 -4.54 -1.22 -3.27
CA VAL A 34 -3.86 -0.32 -2.32
C VAL A 34 -4.37 -0.55 -0.90
N HIS A 35 -5.69 -0.64 -0.72
CA HIS A 35 -6.29 -0.89 0.58
C HIS A 35 -5.87 -2.24 1.16
N GLY A 36 -5.81 -3.29 0.34
CA GLY A 36 -5.36 -4.62 0.75
C GLY A 36 -3.90 -4.61 1.24
N GLU A 37 -2.99 -4.02 0.45
CA GLU A 37 -1.56 -3.97 0.78
C GLU A 37 -1.27 -3.14 2.03
N VAL A 38 -1.94 -1.99 2.18
CA VAL A 38 -1.75 -1.14 3.37
C VAL A 38 -2.30 -1.83 4.62
N LYS A 39 -3.48 -2.44 4.54
CA LYS A 39 -4.04 -3.20 5.66
C LYS A 39 -3.15 -4.39 6.04
N ALA A 40 -2.65 -5.14 5.05
CA ALA A 40 -1.72 -6.24 5.30
C ALA A 40 -0.45 -5.76 6.01
N ALA A 41 0.11 -4.61 5.60
CA ALA A 41 1.27 -4.01 6.24
C ALA A 41 0.99 -3.56 7.70
N GLU A 42 -0.17 -2.95 7.95
CA GLU A 42 -0.60 -2.54 9.30
C GLU A 42 -0.79 -3.75 10.23
N GLN A 43 -1.29 -4.89 9.72
CA GLN A 43 -1.44 -6.12 10.49
C GLN A 43 -0.08 -6.73 10.87
N THR A 44 0.88 -6.79 9.95
CA THR A 44 2.24 -7.26 10.26
C THR A 44 2.96 -6.42 11.32
N MET A 45 2.61 -5.14 11.46
CA MET A 45 3.24 -4.25 12.46
C MET A 45 2.56 -4.36 13.83
N THR A 46 1.33 -4.90 13.88
CA THR A 46 0.55 -5.10 15.11
C THR A 46 0.85 -6.46 15.77
N GLU A 47 1.44 -7.41 15.04
CA GLU A 47 1.77 -8.76 15.53
C GLU A 47 3.19 -8.89 16.13
N LEU A 48 3.87 -7.78 16.43
CA LEU A 48 5.14 -7.80 17.18
C LEU A 48 4.86 -7.77 18.69
N PRO A 49 5.27 -8.79 19.47
CA PRO A 49 5.09 -8.83 20.93
C PRO A 49 5.99 -7.85 21.70
#